data_AF-A0AAQ3XB43-F1
#
_entry.id   AF-A0AAQ3XB43-F1
#
_cell.length_a   1.000
_cell.length_b   1.000
_cell.length_c   1.000
_cell.angle_alpha   90.00
_cell.angle_beta   90.00
_cell.angle_gamma   90.00
#
_symmetry.space_group_name_H-M   'P 1'
#
loop_
_entity.id
_entity.type
_entity.pdbx_description
1 polymer ?
#
loop_
_entity_poly.entity_id
_entity_poly.type
_entity_poly.pdbx_seq_one_letter_code
_entity_poly.pdbx_strand_id
1 'polypeptide(L)'
;MGLRRKGLFFCELFLAPLVMDDTKACYLLNMMAFETTQRARYYKNSTSISYVLIIAMLMNREEDVHELRARRILHGQFSDQRTLGFIKDLSGLVFYTEKYDLLLADLETYKRKRWI
;
A
#
# COMPACT_ATOMS: atom_id res chain seq x y z
N MET A 1 3.39 -2.77 -10.91
CA MET A 1 4.55 -2.31 -10.10
C MET A 1 5.82 -2.73 -10.80
N GLY A 2 6.85 -1.89 -10.81
CA GLY A 2 8.12 -2.21 -11.43
C GLY A 2 9.27 -1.54 -10.68
N LEU A 3 10.34 -2.29 -10.46
CA LEU A 3 11.60 -1.77 -9.92
C LEU A 3 12.52 -1.50 -11.11
N ARG A 4 12.77 -0.22 -11.41
CA ARG A 4 13.75 0.18 -12.42
C ARG A 4 15.10 0.36 -11.75
N ARG A 5 16.09 -0.47 -12.10
CA ARG A 5 17.45 -0.35 -11.58
C ARG A 5 18.26 0.66 -12.41
N LYS A 6 18.77 1.69 -11.75
CA LYS A 6 19.84 2.56 -12.27
C LYS A 6 20.92 2.68 -11.18
N GLY A 7 22.04 2.00 -11.37
CA GLY A 7 23.26 2.19 -10.56
C GLY A 7 23.17 1.82 -9.07
N LEU A 8 24.33 1.77 -8.41
CA LEU A 8 24.47 1.43 -6.98
C LEU A 8 23.68 2.45 -6.12
N PHE A 9 22.64 1.97 -5.44
CA PHE A 9 21.95 2.59 -4.28
C PHE A 9 20.79 3.58 -4.46
N PHE A 10 20.15 3.69 -5.63
CA PHE A 10 18.83 4.36 -5.70
C PHE A 10 17.81 3.50 -6.44
N CYS A 11 16.98 2.77 -5.68
CA CYS A 11 15.75 2.19 -6.21
C CYS A 11 14.66 3.26 -6.10
N GLU A 12 14.24 3.81 -7.23
CA GLU A 12 13.03 4.63 -7.29
C GLU A 12 11.81 3.73 -7.16
N LEU A 13 11.07 3.88 -6.06
CA LEU A 13 9.78 3.23 -5.90
C LEU A 13 8.75 3.97 -6.75
N PHE A 14 8.35 3.36 -7.86
CA PHE A 14 7.28 3.89 -8.70
C PHE A 14 5.94 3.24 -8.32
N LEU A 15 5.07 4.03 -7.71
CA LEU A 15 3.69 3.67 -7.40
C LEU A 15 2.76 4.40 -8.36
N ALA A 16 1.72 3.70 -8.82
CA ALA A 16 0.63 4.36 -9.51
C ALA A 16 -0.01 5.38 -8.54
N PRO A 17 -0.37 6.59 -8.99
CA PRO A 17 -1.02 7.57 -8.11
C PRO A 17 -2.37 7.05 -7.61
N LEU A 18 -2.67 7.28 -6.32
CA LEU A 18 -3.95 6.97 -5.70
C LEU A 18 -4.73 8.25 -5.42
N VAL A 19 -5.93 8.32 -5.97
CA VAL A 19 -6.87 9.43 -5.75
C VAL A 19 -7.89 9.01 -4.72
N MET A 20 -8.00 9.77 -3.62
CA MET A 20 -8.90 9.52 -2.51
C MET A 20 -10.06 10.51 -2.52
N ASP A 21 -11.21 10.01 -2.96
CA ASP A 21 -12.53 10.61 -2.86
C ASP A 21 -13.54 9.51 -2.48
N ASP A 22 -14.78 9.87 -2.17
CA ASP A 22 -15.77 8.90 -1.68
C ASP A 22 -16.05 7.77 -2.69
N THR A 23 -16.01 8.09 -3.99
CA THR A 23 -16.26 7.13 -5.06
C THR A 23 -15.10 6.16 -5.22
N LYS A 24 -13.87 6.68 -5.27
CA LYS A 24 -12.64 5.87 -5.39
C LYS A 24 -12.37 5.05 -4.15
N ALA A 25 -12.70 5.57 -2.96
CA ALA A 25 -12.65 4.82 -1.71
C ALA A 25 -13.59 3.61 -1.76
N CYS A 26 -14.83 3.80 -2.22
CA CYS A 26 -15.78 2.71 -2.41
C CYS A 26 -15.28 1.65 -3.41
N TYR A 27 -14.71 2.08 -4.55
CA TYR A 27 -14.14 1.16 -5.52
C TYR A 27 -12.96 0.37 -4.96
N LEU A 28 -12.06 1.02 -4.22
CA LEU A 28 -10.90 0.36 -3.63
C LEU A 28 -11.33 -0.70 -2.60
N LEU A 29 -12.30 -0.37 -1.75
CA LEU A 29 -12.90 -1.30 -0.80
C LEU A 29 -13.50 -2.52 -1.52
N ASN A 30 -14.31 -2.28 -2.55
CA ASN A 30 -14.95 -3.36 -3.31
C ASN A 30 -13.93 -4.22 -4.07
N MET A 31 -12.88 -3.63 -4.63
CA MET A 31 -11.78 -4.38 -5.26
C MET A 31 -11.05 -5.26 -4.26
N MET A 32 -10.77 -4.75 -3.06
CA MET A 32 -10.14 -5.57 -2.02
C MET A 32 -11.05 -6.69 -1.51
N ALA A 33 -12.34 -6.43 -1.32
CA ALA A 33 -13.31 -7.45 -0.92
C ALA A 33 -13.43 -8.54 -2.00
N PHE A 34 -13.48 -8.15 -3.27
CA PHE A 34 -13.47 -9.06 -4.41
C PHE A 34 -12.20 -9.90 -4.46
N GLU A 35 -11.01 -9.29 -4.34
CA GLU A 35 -9.75 -10.03 -4.30
C GLU A 35 -9.70 -10.99 -3.12
N THR A 36 -10.20 -10.59 -1.95
CA THR A 36 -10.21 -11.41 -0.73
C THR A 36 -11.11 -12.63 -0.88
N THR A 37 -12.31 -12.45 -1.44
CA THR A 37 -13.27 -13.55 -1.69
C THR A 37 -12.79 -14.50 -2.80
N GLN A 38 -12.09 -13.98 -3.82
CA GLN A 38 -11.54 -14.79 -4.90
C GLN A 38 -10.17 -15.42 -4.60
N ARG A 39 -9.46 -14.95 -3.56
CA ARG A 39 -8.13 -15.42 -3.16
C ARG A 39 -8.09 -16.93 -2.89
N ALA A 40 -9.19 -17.49 -2.40
CA ALA A 40 -9.31 -18.92 -2.12
C ALA A 40 -9.41 -19.80 -3.37
N ARG A 41 -9.74 -19.24 -4.54
CA ARG A 41 -10.11 -20.05 -5.72
C ARG A 41 -9.18 -19.90 -6.94
N TYR A 42 -8.64 -18.71 -7.23
CA TYR A 42 -7.94 -18.51 -8.53
C TYR A 42 -6.75 -17.53 -8.53
N TYR A 43 -6.67 -16.56 -7.62
CA TYR A 43 -5.67 -15.49 -7.71
C TYR A 43 -4.48 -15.70 -6.76
N LYS A 44 -3.35 -16.12 -7.33
CA LYS A 44 -2.06 -16.23 -6.62
C LYS A 44 -1.43 -14.85 -6.36
N ASN A 45 -1.84 -13.82 -7.11
CA ASN A 45 -1.31 -12.46 -7.06
C ASN A 45 -2.44 -11.47 -6.72
N SER A 46 -2.45 -10.93 -5.50
CA SER A 46 -3.43 -9.92 -5.06
C SER A 46 -2.87 -8.52 -5.31
N THR A 47 -3.35 -7.83 -6.36
CA THR A 47 -2.74 -6.58 -6.82
C THR A 47 -3.23 -5.39 -6.01
N SER A 48 -4.54 -5.33 -5.73
CA SER A 48 -5.17 -4.25 -4.97
C SER A 48 -4.80 -4.36 -3.49
N ILE A 49 -4.87 -5.56 -2.93
CA ILE A 49 -4.49 -5.82 -1.54
C ILE A 49 -3.01 -5.45 -1.30
N SER A 50 -2.08 -5.95 -2.12
CA SER A 50 -0.65 -5.64 -1.95
C SER A 50 -0.34 -4.14 -2.12
N TYR A 51 -1.03 -3.47 -3.03
CA TYR A 51 -0.91 -2.03 -3.20
C TYR A 51 -1.35 -1.26 -1.95
N VAL A 52 -2.53 -1.58 -1.39
CA VAL A 52 -3.01 -0.93 -0.17
C VAL A 52 -2.10 -1.19 1.02
N LEU A 53 -1.56 -2.40 1.16
CA LEU A 53 -0.63 -2.73 2.24
C LEU A 53 0.68 -1.92 2.13
N ILE A 54 1.22 -1.76 0.92
CA ILE A 54 2.40 -0.91 0.71
C ILE A 54 2.10 0.55 1.07
N ILE A 55 0.97 1.09 0.60
CA ILE A 55 0.57 2.47 0.94
C ILE A 55 0.38 2.61 2.45
N ALA A 56 -0.25 1.63 3.12
CA ALA A 56 -0.43 1.60 4.57
C ALA A 56 0.89 1.49 5.35
N MET A 57 1.93 0.87 4.78
CA MET A 57 3.28 0.82 5.37
C MET A 57 4.04 2.14 5.21
N LEU A 58 3.73 2.92 4.16
CA LEU A 58 4.37 4.21 3.90
C LEU A 58 3.76 5.36 4.70
N MET A 59 2.64 5.14 5.40
CA MET A 59 2.00 6.14 6.26
C MET A 59 1.76 5.59 7.66
N ASN A 60 2.27 6.26 8.69
CA ASN A 60 2.01 5.92 10.09
C ASN A 60 1.37 7.07 10.86
N ARG A 61 1.58 8.30 10.39
CA ARG A 61 1.03 9.55 10.92
C ARG A 61 0.58 10.44 9.75
N GLU A 62 -0.16 11.50 10.06
CA GLU A 62 -0.74 12.38 9.04
C GLU A 62 0.32 13.07 8.17
N GLU A 63 1.48 13.38 8.75
CA GLU A 63 2.60 14.00 8.07
C GLU A 63 3.16 13.11 6.94
N ASP A 64 3.08 11.79 7.11
CA ASP A 64 3.54 10.86 6.07
C ASP A 64 2.56 10.87 4.87
N VAL A 65 1.26 11.06 5.12
CA VAL A 65 0.26 11.27 4.06
C VAL A 65 0.54 12.57 3.32
N HIS A 66 0.89 13.62 4.05
CA HIS A 66 1.28 14.90 3.48
C HIS A 66 2.51 14.75 2.57
N GLU A 67 3.54 14.01 2.99
CA GLU A 67 4.73 13.74 2.17
C GLU A 67 4.37 12.96 0.89
N LEU A 68 3.50 11.95 1.00
CA LEU A 68 3.03 11.17 -0.15
C LEU A 68 2.26 12.03 -1.17
N ARG A 69 1.51 13.05 -0.71
CA ARG A 69 0.87 14.04 -1.58
C ARG A 69 1.90 14.95 -2.25
N ALA A 70 2.89 15.43 -1.51
CA ALA A 70 3.97 16.24 -2.05
C ALA A 70 4.74 15.50 -3.17
N ARG A 71 4.90 14.19 -3.02
CA ARG A 71 5.50 13.29 -4.02
C ARG A 71 4.55 12.87 -5.15
N ARG A 72 3.30 13.37 -5.17
CA ARG A 72 2.26 13.05 -6.16
C ARG A 72 1.91 11.55 -6.23
N ILE A 73 2.08 10.86 -5.11
CA ILE A 73 1.63 9.47 -4.95
C ILE A 73 0.18 9.45 -4.48
N LEU A 74 -0.21 10.40 -3.63
CA LEU A 74 -1.59 10.58 -3.16
C LEU A 74 -2.19 11.89 -3.67
N HIS A 75 -3.47 11.82 -4.03
CA HIS A 75 -4.28 12.96 -4.46
C HIS A 75 -5.70 12.83 -3.92
N GLY A 76 -6.54 13.86 -4.12
CA GLY A 76 -7.97 13.81 -3.85
C GLY A 76 -8.43 14.69 -2.70
N GLN A 77 -9.73 14.60 -2.41
CA GLN A 77 -10.46 15.52 -1.53
C GLN A 77 -10.43 15.13 -0.06
N PHE A 78 -10.09 13.88 0.26
CA PHE A 78 -9.98 13.47 1.66
C PHE A 78 -8.90 14.31 2.35
N SER A 79 -9.13 14.70 3.60
CA SER A 79 -8.07 15.26 4.46
C SER A 79 -7.00 14.20 4.74
N ASP A 80 -5.79 14.61 5.12
CA ASP A 80 -4.70 13.69 5.46
C ASP A 80 -5.09 12.70 6.58
N GLN A 81 -5.75 13.19 7.64
CA GLN A 81 -6.33 12.35 8.71
C GLN A 81 -7.32 11.30 8.17
N ARG A 82 -8.30 11.74 7.38
CA ARG A 82 -9.30 10.84 6.77
C ARG A 82 -8.65 9.80 5.85
N THR A 83 -7.67 10.18 5.04
CA THR A 83 -6.93 9.26 4.18
C THR A 83 -6.16 8.22 5.02
N LEU A 84 -5.46 8.66 6.06
CA LEU A 84 -4.72 7.77 6.96
C LEU A 84 -5.66 6.75 7.60
N GLY A 85 -6.75 7.21 8.22
CA GLY A 85 -7.73 6.35 8.88
C GLY A 85 -8.31 5.33 7.92
N PHE A 86 -8.82 5.78 6.77
CA PHE A 86 -9.40 4.90 5.77
C PHE A 86 -8.42 3.80 5.30
N ILE A 87 -7.18 4.15 4.98
CA ILE A 87 -6.19 3.18 4.50
C ILE A 87 -5.79 2.21 5.61
N LYS A 88 -5.63 2.67 6.86
CA LYS A 88 -5.32 1.80 7.99
C LYS A 88 -6.45 0.81 8.27
N ASP A 89 -7.69 1.30 8.31
CA ASP A 89 -8.88 0.45 8.49
C ASP A 89 -8.96 -0.59 7.36
N LEU A 90 -8.79 -0.14 6.12
CA LEU A 90 -8.82 -1.01 4.94
C LEU A 90 -7.71 -2.07 4.96
N SER A 91 -6.50 -1.71 5.40
CA SER A 91 -5.40 -2.66 5.57
C SER A 91 -5.67 -3.69 6.67
N GLY A 92 -6.39 -3.31 7.73
CA GLY A 92 -6.81 -4.20 8.81
C GLY A 92 -7.85 -5.24 8.39
N LEU A 93 -8.60 -4.99 7.31
CA LEU A 93 -9.55 -5.95 6.74
C LEU A 93 -8.88 -7.12 6.00
N VAL A 94 -7.58 -7.02 5.71
CA VAL A 94 -6.86 -8.08 5.02
C VAL A 94 -6.63 -9.23 6.00
N PHE A 95 -7.32 -10.36 5.78
CA PHE A 95 -7.03 -11.60 6.50
C PHE A 95 -5.59 -12.03 6.23
N TYR A 96 -4.76 -11.92 7.27
CA TYR A 96 -3.35 -12.31 7.28
C TYR A 96 -3.26 -13.79 6.89
N THR A 97 -2.66 -14.05 5.73
CA THR A 97 -2.21 -15.39 5.36
C THR A 97 -0.70 -15.42 5.47
N GLU A 98 -0.11 -16.58 5.79
CA GLU A 98 1.34 -16.80 5.96
C GLU A 98 2.25 -16.09 4.92
N LYS A 99 1.79 -15.93 3.68
CA LYS A 99 2.53 -15.20 2.62
C LYS A 99 2.76 -13.71 2.91
N TYR A 100 1.86 -13.07 3.66
CA TYR A 100 2.00 -11.69 4.06
C TYR A 100 3.03 -11.54 5.17
N ASP A 101 3.09 -12.49 6.09
CA ASP A 101 4.11 -12.52 7.15
C ASP A 101 5.52 -12.68 6.55
N LEU A 102 5.66 -13.51 5.51
CA LEU A 102 6.91 -13.64 4.77
C LEU A 102 7.32 -12.32 4.08
N LEU A 103 6.37 -11.64 3.43
CA LEU A 103 6.64 -10.33 2.81
C LEU A 103 7.04 -9.28 3.85
N LEU A 104 6.37 -9.24 5.00
CA LEU A 104 6.70 -8.33 6.09
C LEU A 104 8.08 -8.62 6.66
N ALA A 105 8.42 -9.89 6.86
CA ALA A 105 9.74 -10.32 7.31
C ALA A 105 10.84 -9.91 6.31
N ASP A 106 10.58 -10.03 5.01
CA ASP A 106 11.50 -9.58 3.97
C ASP A 106 11.70 -8.06 3.99
N LEU A 107 10.62 -7.29 4.17
CA LEU A 107 10.68 -5.82 4.28
C LEU A 107 11.39 -5.35 5.55
N GLU A 108 11.15 -6.00 6.69
CA GLU A 108 11.87 -5.72 7.93
C GLU A 108 13.36 -6.05 7.81
N THR A 109 13.69 -7.18 7.18
CA THR A 109 15.07 -7.58 6.92
C THR A 109 15.77 -6.57 6.03
N TYR A 110 15.09 -6.08 5.00
CA TYR A 110 15.59 -5.00 4.16
C TYR A 110 15.81 -3.70 4.96
N LYS A 111 14.85 -3.32 5.82
CA LYS A 111 14.98 -2.14 6.69
C LYS A 111 16.21 -2.28 7.58
N ARG A 112 16.40 -3.38 8.30
CA ARG A 112 17.57 -3.60 9.16
C ARG A 112 18.90 -3.52 8.42
N LYS A 113 19.00 -4.14 7.24
CA LYS A 113 20.22 -4.10 6.41
C LYS A 113 20.54 -2.72 5.84
N ARG A 114 19.58 -1.79 5.85
CA ARG A 114 19.78 -0.40 5.40
C ARG A 114 20.35 0.51 6.49
N TRP A 115 20.24 0.13 7.76
CA TRP A 115 20.73 0.90 8.92
C TRP A 115 22.07 0.37 9.48
N ILE A 116 22.67 -0.62 8.80
CA ILE A 116 24.06 -1.08 8.98
C ILE A 116 24.85 -0.57 7.78
#